data_AF-A0A1E3K9A8-F1
#
_entry.id   AF-A0A1E3K9A8-F1
#
_cell.length_a   1.000
_cell.length_b   1.000
_cell.length_c   1.000
_cell.angle_alpha   90.00
_cell.angle_beta   90.00
_cell.angle_gamma   90.00
#
_symmetry.space_group_name_H-M   'P 1'
#
loop_
_entity.id
_entity.type
_entity.pdbx_description
1 polymer ?
#
loop_
_entity_poly.entity_id
_entity_poly.type
_entity_poly.pdbx_seq_one_letter_code
_entity_poly.pdbx_strand_id
1 'polypeptide(L)'
;MSSSMFGSVGSHRNRRKELRALLRHSGMPSLFVTLNPADSKNFVVSVMAGRDVDLDERLGLSDELKEEVSQRFSAASADHGACAEGFHFMVEKFINVFLPYGSPEALHIHMLIWLEHAPSPLELRKHEKENPEWAAEVCRWLDTVMSGSLPEGAVPSGRYPPCDDDALAFRQRGDHRSLPLLQPPPHLPPHMSEEDWQRVRQDVMEVLECGQLHDHSFTCFKHLPKLRRAQKLGDADCRFKFPKEEVLHTHFNDDGTIDVQRTHPKLNMYNLIMVGAFRCNMDIKFVGSGMMAMAAVYYISNYISKVALDTPTMFAAIEARFRRGNGRLLGQEAERVGETGAEARQRQMKSLLVRSCNTLTGKQELSSEQVMHHLLGYPHRYTNARFQNVKWWDIARHLGLSNSKLAPATRGSQGSEDVPVEADRLEESLDLDEMPRPTGGDVEQTVTLLRMGNPDDELRHSGGSYAVDDYIRRPNSLSSVCYWDFVARYQKLTAKSARKKGPQKAAPEFLPSHPQFSAHRIQTRRTPVVPILSGPTIPRDSAASAEEHARTMLALFKPWRSPADLVPADGSTSKELSSCVNC
;
A
#
# COMPACT_ATOMS: atom_id res chain seq x y z
N MET A 1 -12.53 -1.57 -18.54
CA MET A 1 -11.10 -1.75 -18.24
C MET A 1 -10.88 -3.15 -17.70
N SER A 2 -9.89 -3.89 -18.23
CA SER A 2 -9.54 -5.23 -17.73
C SER A 2 -8.95 -5.13 -16.33
N SER A 3 -9.55 -5.81 -15.35
CA SER A 3 -9.12 -5.79 -13.95
C SER A 3 -7.99 -6.78 -13.65
N SER A 4 -7.67 -7.66 -14.59
CA SER A 4 -6.66 -8.73 -14.45
C SER A 4 -5.43 -8.52 -15.33
N MET A 5 -5.42 -7.48 -16.16
CA MET A 5 -4.28 -7.17 -17.04
C MET A 5 -3.19 -6.46 -16.24
N PHE A 6 -1.95 -6.92 -16.42
CA PHE A 6 -0.75 -6.30 -15.84
C PHE A 6 -0.65 -4.82 -16.24
N GLY A 7 -0.19 -3.98 -15.31
CA GLY A 7 -0.05 -2.52 -15.51
C GLY A 7 -1.37 -1.75 -15.71
N SER A 8 -2.53 -2.41 -15.68
CA SER A 8 -3.79 -1.73 -16.00
C SER A 8 -4.31 -0.91 -14.81
N VAL A 9 -4.98 0.22 -15.12
CA VAL A 9 -5.72 1.04 -14.14
C VAL A 9 -6.67 0.19 -13.26
N GLY A 10 -7.27 -0.87 -13.84
CA GLY A 10 -8.12 -1.81 -13.12
C GLY A 10 -7.37 -2.63 -12.07
N SER A 11 -6.17 -3.11 -12.41
CA SER A 11 -5.28 -3.83 -11.48
C SER A 11 -4.82 -2.92 -10.34
N HIS A 12 -4.40 -1.69 -10.64
CA HIS A 12 -4.04 -0.68 -9.63
C HIS A 12 -5.21 -0.34 -8.69
N ARG A 13 -6.43 -0.21 -9.23
CA ARG A 13 -7.64 0.00 -8.42
C ARG A 13 -7.90 -1.17 -7.48
N ASN A 14 -7.69 -2.41 -7.93
CA ASN A 14 -7.85 -3.58 -7.08
C ASN A 14 -6.83 -3.59 -5.93
N ARG A 15 -5.55 -3.27 -6.20
CA ARG A 15 -4.52 -3.15 -5.16
C ARG A 15 -4.86 -2.09 -4.10
N ARG A 16 -5.39 -0.93 -4.51
CA ARG A 16 -5.90 0.08 -3.55
C ARG A 16 -7.04 -0.44 -2.69
N LYS A 17 -7.93 -1.26 -3.24
CA LYS A 17 -9.01 -1.89 -2.45
C LYS A 17 -8.47 -2.92 -1.46
N GLU A 18 -7.49 -3.71 -1.88
CA GLU A 18 -6.79 -4.68 -1.02
C GLU A 18 -6.12 -3.98 0.16
N LEU A 19 -5.34 -2.92 -0.10
CA LEU A 19 -4.68 -2.12 0.93
C LEU A 19 -5.68 -1.53 1.94
N ARG A 20 -6.79 -0.94 1.46
CA ARG A 20 -7.86 -0.43 2.33
C ARG A 20 -8.55 -1.54 3.13
N ALA A 21 -8.67 -2.73 2.56
CA ALA A 21 -9.26 -3.87 3.25
C ALA A 21 -8.34 -4.39 4.36
N LEU A 22 -7.01 -4.37 4.15
CA LEU A 22 -6.03 -4.69 5.20
C LEU A 22 -6.17 -3.77 6.40
N LEU A 23 -6.27 -2.46 6.20
CA LEU A 23 -6.41 -1.50 7.31
C LEU A 23 -7.68 -1.75 8.14
N ARG A 24 -8.79 -2.08 7.46
CA ARG A 24 -10.05 -2.39 8.14
C ARG A 24 -10.00 -3.72 8.89
N HIS A 25 -9.20 -4.66 8.39
CA HIS A 25 -9.14 -6.02 8.93
C HIS A 25 -8.11 -6.18 10.04
N SER A 26 -6.91 -5.67 9.82
CA SER A 26 -5.73 -5.83 10.68
C SER A 26 -5.47 -4.58 11.53
N GLY A 27 -6.31 -3.56 11.43
CA GLY A 27 -6.06 -2.27 12.04
C GLY A 27 -4.89 -1.55 11.39
N MET A 28 -4.20 -0.73 12.17
CA MET A 28 -3.09 0.06 11.66
C MET A 28 -1.78 -0.74 11.62
N PRO A 29 -0.95 -0.51 10.59
CA PRO A 29 0.39 -1.08 10.56
C PRO A 29 1.22 -0.50 11.72
N SER A 30 2.20 -1.27 12.18
CA SER A 30 3.12 -0.86 13.25
C SER A 30 4.34 -0.14 12.69
N LEU A 31 4.82 -0.56 11.51
CA LEU A 31 5.99 0.02 10.85
C LEU A 31 5.70 0.33 9.38
N PHE A 32 6.23 1.45 8.91
CA PHE A 32 6.42 1.75 7.49
C PHE A 32 7.91 1.68 7.18
N VAL A 33 8.29 0.82 6.24
CA VAL A 33 9.70 0.62 5.87
C VAL A 33 9.90 0.86 4.39
N THR A 34 10.98 1.54 4.03
CA THR A 34 11.47 1.60 2.66
C THR A 34 12.86 1.00 2.51
N LEU A 35 13.10 0.33 1.38
CA LEU A 35 14.44 -0.02 0.92
C LEU A 35 14.59 0.47 -0.52
N ASN A 36 15.73 1.10 -0.79
CA ASN A 36 16.08 1.63 -2.11
C ASN A 36 17.42 1.06 -2.59
N PRO A 37 17.47 -0.23 -2.97
CA PRO A 37 18.67 -0.79 -3.58
C PRO A 37 19.05 -0.04 -4.85
N ALA A 38 20.33 0.23 -5.02
CA ALA A 38 20.83 0.92 -6.22
C ALA A 38 21.29 -0.12 -7.25
N ASP A 39 20.54 -0.30 -8.33
CA ASP A 39 20.84 -1.33 -9.35
C ASP A 39 22.26 -1.24 -9.91
N SER A 40 22.72 -0.02 -10.22
CA SER A 40 24.03 0.21 -10.82
C SER A 40 25.20 0.14 -9.84
N LYS A 41 24.94 0.12 -8.53
CA LYS A 41 25.98 0.11 -7.50
C LYS A 41 26.00 -1.22 -6.74
N ASN A 42 24.85 -1.82 -6.52
CA ASN A 42 24.72 -3.04 -5.76
C ASN A 42 25.42 -4.21 -6.48
N PHE A 43 26.32 -4.88 -5.78
CA PHE A 43 27.11 -5.99 -6.32
C PHE A 43 26.23 -7.19 -6.73
N VAL A 44 25.06 -7.40 -6.10
CA VAL A 44 24.13 -8.50 -6.43
C VAL A 44 23.70 -8.41 -7.89
N VAL A 45 23.36 -7.21 -8.36
CA VAL A 45 22.92 -7.01 -9.76
C VAL A 45 24.08 -7.28 -10.72
N SER A 46 25.32 -6.93 -10.35
CA SER A 46 26.49 -7.22 -11.18
C SER A 46 26.75 -8.71 -11.34
N VAL A 47 26.62 -9.48 -10.25
CA VAL A 47 26.73 -10.95 -10.29
C VAL A 47 25.62 -11.56 -11.15
N MET A 48 24.39 -11.06 -11.03
CA MET A 48 23.25 -11.55 -11.81
C MET A 48 23.33 -11.18 -13.29
N ALA A 49 23.98 -10.07 -13.63
CA ALA A 49 24.31 -9.70 -15.00
C ALA A 49 25.46 -10.56 -15.58
N GLY A 50 25.93 -11.58 -14.85
CA GLY A 50 26.97 -12.51 -15.28
C GLY A 50 28.38 -11.93 -15.26
N ARG A 51 28.61 -10.83 -14.53
CA ARG A 51 29.98 -10.33 -14.31
C ARG A 51 30.71 -11.23 -13.32
N ASP A 52 31.97 -11.48 -13.62
CA ASP A 52 32.89 -12.11 -12.67
C ASP A 52 33.29 -11.07 -11.63
N VAL A 53 32.62 -11.09 -10.47
CA VAL A 53 32.84 -10.16 -9.37
C VAL A 53 33.48 -10.93 -8.23
N ASP A 54 34.71 -10.56 -7.88
CA ASP A 54 35.35 -11.07 -6.67
C ASP A 54 34.63 -10.48 -5.45
N LEU A 55 34.03 -11.36 -4.64
CA LEU A 55 33.30 -10.98 -3.43
C LEU A 55 34.25 -10.72 -2.23
N ASP A 56 35.50 -11.14 -2.34
CA ASP A 56 36.53 -10.95 -1.32
C ASP A 56 37.33 -9.68 -1.56
N GLU A 57 37.33 -9.18 -2.80
CA GLU A 57 38.05 -7.96 -3.18
C GLU A 57 37.45 -6.71 -2.50
N ARG A 58 38.35 -5.83 -2.04
CA ARG A 58 38.02 -4.53 -1.49
C ARG A 58 38.65 -3.47 -2.36
N LEU A 59 37.81 -2.79 -3.14
CA LEU A 59 38.24 -1.71 -4.04
C LEU A 59 38.85 -0.55 -3.23
N GLY A 60 39.92 0.03 -3.76
CA GLY A 60 40.53 1.25 -3.25
C GLY A 60 40.00 2.51 -3.92
N LEU A 61 40.44 3.67 -3.46
CA LEU A 61 40.26 4.94 -4.17
C LEU A 61 41.32 5.07 -5.27
N SER A 62 41.05 4.48 -6.44
CA SER A 62 41.91 4.55 -7.64
C SER A 62 41.10 4.94 -8.88
N ASP A 63 41.76 5.14 -10.02
CA ASP A 63 41.06 5.32 -11.30
C ASP A 63 40.29 4.06 -11.73
N GLU A 64 40.69 2.88 -11.27
CA GLU A 64 39.98 1.61 -11.47
C GLU A 64 38.56 1.65 -10.88
N LEU A 65 38.36 2.40 -9.79
CA LEU A 65 37.03 2.58 -9.20
C LEU A 65 36.06 3.28 -10.16
N LYS A 66 36.52 4.30 -10.90
CA LYS A 66 35.68 5.02 -11.87
C LYS A 66 35.28 4.09 -13.02
N GLU A 67 36.25 3.28 -13.47
CA GLU A 67 36.00 2.28 -14.49
C GLU A 67 34.99 1.24 -14.00
N GLU A 68 35.14 0.73 -12.78
CA GLU A 68 34.23 -0.24 -12.18
C GLU A 68 32.80 0.32 -12.03
N VAL A 69 32.64 1.57 -11.58
CA VAL A 69 31.33 2.24 -11.52
C VAL A 69 30.69 2.32 -12.91
N SER A 70 31.46 2.71 -13.92
CA SER A 70 30.99 2.79 -15.30
C SER A 70 30.56 1.43 -15.84
N GLN A 71 31.38 0.40 -15.62
CA GLN A 71 31.10 -0.97 -16.08
C GLN A 71 29.83 -1.54 -15.43
N ARG A 72 29.63 -1.34 -14.11
CA ARG A 72 28.40 -1.78 -13.43
C ARG A 72 27.17 -1.05 -13.93
N PHE A 73 27.28 0.27 -14.13
CA PHE A 73 26.20 1.05 -14.70
C PHE A 73 25.82 0.55 -16.10
N SER A 74 26.81 0.26 -16.95
CA SER A 74 26.58 -0.33 -18.28
C SER A 74 25.92 -1.71 -18.20
N ALA A 75 26.36 -2.58 -17.28
CA ALA A 75 25.77 -3.90 -17.09
C ALA A 75 24.30 -3.83 -16.65
N ALA A 76 23.98 -3.03 -15.63
CA ALA A 76 22.61 -2.81 -15.17
C ALA A 76 21.71 -2.18 -16.25
N SER A 77 22.28 -1.31 -17.09
CA SER A 77 21.54 -0.69 -18.20
C SER A 77 21.31 -1.65 -19.37
N ALA A 78 22.23 -2.59 -19.60
CA ALA A 78 22.14 -3.58 -20.67
C ALA A 78 21.24 -4.77 -20.30
N ASP A 79 21.22 -5.16 -19.02
CA ASP A 79 20.46 -6.30 -18.52
C ASP A 79 19.43 -5.91 -17.44
N HIS A 80 18.26 -5.48 -17.91
CA HIS A 80 17.13 -5.21 -17.03
C HIS A 80 16.58 -6.47 -16.34
N GLY A 81 16.88 -7.68 -16.85
CA GLY A 81 16.50 -8.94 -16.23
C GLY A 81 17.28 -9.17 -14.94
N ALA A 82 18.60 -8.96 -14.99
CA ALA A 82 19.47 -8.98 -13.82
C ALA A 82 19.05 -7.97 -12.75
N CYS A 83 18.66 -6.75 -13.14
CA CYS A 83 18.13 -5.76 -12.19
C CYS A 83 16.86 -6.26 -11.50
N ALA A 84 15.91 -6.82 -12.26
CA ALA A 84 14.65 -7.35 -11.72
C ALA A 84 14.89 -8.56 -10.80
N GLU A 85 15.81 -9.44 -11.16
CA GLU A 85 16.21 -10.59 -10.35
C GLU A 85 16.93 -10.16 -9.06
N GLY A 86 17.85 -9.19 -9.14
CA GLY A 86 18.59 -8.69 -7.99
C GLY A 86 17.67 -8.01 -7.00
N PHE A 87 16.76 -7.21 -7.52
CA PHE A 87 15.71 -6.61 -6.73
C PHE A 87 14.83 -7.68 -6.04
N HIS A 88 14.33 -8.67 -6.78
CA HIS A 88 13.51 -9.76 -6.23
C HIS A 88 14.26 -10.52 -5.12
N PHE A 89 15.53 -10.88 -5.36
CA PHE A 89 16.37 -11.55 -4.39
C PHE A 89 16.52 -10.75 -3.10
N MET A 90 16.80 -9.45 -3.19
CA MET A 90 16.90 -8.59 -2.00
C MET A 90 15.59 -8.54 -1.21
N VAL A 91 14.45 -8.40 -1.90
CA VAL A 91 13.13 -8.44 -1.23
C VAL A 91 12.90 -9.78 -0.55
N GLU A 92 13.18 -10.90 -1.21
CA GLU A 92 13.03 -12.23 -0.60
C GLU A 92 13.95 -12.43 0.60
N LYS A 93 15.19 -11.93 0.56
CA LYS A 93 16.09 -11.99 1.73
C LYS A 93 15.59 -11.12 2.86
N PHE A 94 15.07 -9.93 2.56
CA PHE A 94 14.45 -9.09 3.57
C PHE A 94 13.29 -9.82 4.26
N ILE A 95 12.40 -10.42 3.47
CA ILE A 95 11.26 -11.21 3.96
C ILE A 95 11.73 -12.36 4.84
N ASN A 96 12.57 -13.23 4.31
CA ASN A 96 12.86 -14.51 4.93
C ASN A 96 13.77 -14.38 6.16
N VAL A 97 14.59 -13.34 6.21
CA VAL A 97 15.55 -13.12 7.30
C VAL A 97 14.98 -12.18 8.37
N PHE A 98 14.38 -11.07 7.97
CA PHE A 98 13.96 -10.01 8.90
C PHE A 98 12.46 -10.04 9.23
N LEU A 99 11.62 -10.56 8.32
CA LEU A 99 10.17 -10.63 8.50
C LEU A 99 9.64 -12.06 8.35
N PRO A 100 10.06 -13.05 9.15
CA PRO A 100 9.71 -14.47 8.96
C PRO A 100 8.20 -14.83 8.85
N TYR A 101 7.28 -13.85 8.84
CA TYR A 101 5.85 -13.97 8.61
C TYR A 101 5.21 -13.05 7.53
N GLY A 102 5.95 -12.32 6.68
CA GLY A 102 5.31 -11.40 5.71
C GLY A 102 6.13 -10.99 4.49
N SER A 103 5.44 -10.80 3.36
CA SER A 103 6.04 -10.45 2.07
C SER A 103 5.64 -9.02 1.65
N PRO A 104 6.57 -8.07 1.32
CA PRO A 104 6.27 -6.67 0.89
C PRO A 104 6.80 -6.24 -0.52
N GLU A 105 6.37 -5.09 -1.09
CA GLU A 105 6.36 -4.78 -2.56
C GLU A 105 7.35 -3.72 -3.16
N ALA A 106 7.92 -4.02 -4.35
CA ALA A 106 8.33 -3.12 -5.49
C ALA A 106 9.72 -2.44 -5.53
N LEU A 107 10.23 -2.07 -6.73
CA LEU A 107 11.61 -1.63 -7.09
C LEU A 107 12.22 -0.45 -6.29
N HIS A 108 11.37 0.24 -5.54
CA HIS A 108 11.68 0.93 -4.31
C HIS A 108 10.61 0.44 -3.37
N ILE A 109 10.99 -0.35 -2.38
CA ILE A 109 10.02 -1.19 -1.72
C ILE A 109 9.36 -0.38 -0.63
N HIS A 110 8.04 -0.23 -0.69
CA HIS A 110 7.26 0.42 0.34
C HIS A 110 6.47 -0.64 1.10
N MET A 111 6.75 -0.75 2.39
CA MET A 111 6.26 -1.85 3.21
C MET A 111 5.42 -1.32 4.33
N LEU A 112 4.27 -1.93 4.51
CA LEU A 112 3.50 -1.81 5.74
C LEU A 112 3.62 -3.13 6.48
N ILE A 113 4.06 -3.06 7.73
CA ILE A 113 4.30 -4.23 8.57
C ILE A 113 3.37 -4.12 9.77
N TRP A 114 2.55 -5.15 9.98
CA TRP A 114 1.74 -5.33 11.17
C TRP A 114 2.45 -6.30 12.08
N LEU A 115 2.78 -5.88 13.29
CA LEU A 115 3.31 -6.77 14.31
C LEU A 115 2.13 -7.49 14.98
N GLU A 116 2.27 -8.80 15.12
CA GLU A 116 1.24 -9.61 15.77
C GLU A 116 1.08 -9.16 17.23
N HIS A 117 -0.16 -8.97 17.66
CA HIS A 117 -0.51 -8.47 19.00
C HIS A 117 -0.01 -7.06 19.35
N ALA A 118 0.41 -6.26 18.36
CA ALA A 118 0.74 -4.87 18.63
C ALA A 118 -0.52 -4.10 19.09
N PRO A 119 -0.40 -3.29 20.15
CA PRO A 119 -1.48 -2.43 20.61
C PRO A 119 -1.85 -1.40 19.53
N SER A 120 -3.12 -1.08 19.44
CA SER A 120 -3.60 0.08 18.67
C SER A 120 -3.06 1.38 19.28
N PRO A 121 -3.04 2.51 18.53
CA PRO A 121 -2.66 3.81 19.08
C PRO A 121 -3.40 4.22 20.34
N LEU A 122 -4.69 3.86 20.45
CA LEU A 122 -5.49 4.17 21.63
C LEU A 122 -5.03 3.34 22.83
N GLU A 123 -4.71 2.07 22.62
CA GLU A 123 -4.16 1.19 23.65
C GLU A 123 -2.74 1.59 24.05
N LEU A 124 -1.90 2.00 23.09
CA LEU A 124 -0.56 2.57 23.34
C LEU A 124 -0.63 3.72 24.35
N ARG A 125 -1.50 4.70 24.09
CA ARG A 125 -1.72 5.86 24.98
C ARG A 125 -2.27 5.47 26.34
N LYS A 126 -3.14 4.46 26.38
CA LYS A 126 -3.71 3.97 27.63
C LYS A 126 -2.63 3.30 28.49
N HIS A 127 -1.87 2.38 27.90
CA HIS A 127 -0.82 1.64 28.59
C HIS A 127 0.33 2.54 29.03
N GLU A 128 0.68 3.56 28.25
CA GLU A 128 1.68 4.54 28.62
C GLU A 128 1.32 5.27 29.92
N LYS A 129 0.05 5.69 30.07
CA LYS A 129 -0.44 6.34 31.30
C LYS A 129 -0.58 5.40 32.49
N GLU A 130 -0.92 4.14 32.23
CA GLU A 130 -1.14 3.13 33.28
C GLU A 130 0.17 2.50 33.76
N ASN A 131 1.18 2.40 32.89
CA ASN A 131 2.43 1.68 33.16
C ASN A 131 3.65 2.37 32.50
N PRO A 132 4.35 3.25 33.24
CA PRO A 132 5.56 3.91 32.76
C PRO A 132 6.72 2.96 32.44
N GLU A 133 6.84 1.82 33.15
CA GLU A 133 7.90 0.83 32.88
C GLU A 133 7.70 0.17 31.52
N TRP A 134 6.44 -0.13 31.17
CA TRP A 134 6.09 -0.66 29.86
C TRP A 134 6.39 0.35 28.75
N ALA A 135 6.07 1.64 28.94
CA ALA A 135 6.42 2.68 27.98
C ALA A 135 7.94 2.76 27.76
N ALA A 136 8.74 2.68 28.82
CA ALA A 136 10.20 2.63 28.72
C ALA A 136 10.70 1.38 27.98
N GLU A 137 10.02 0.23 28.10
CA GLU A 137 10.33 -0.97 27.32
C GLU A 137 10.00 -0.80 25.84
N VAL A 138 8.89 -0.14 25.49
CA VAL A 138 8.55 0.19 24.10
C VAL A 138 9.60 1.12 23.49
N CYS A 139 10.03 2.16 24.20
CA CYS A 139 11.10 3.06 23.73
C CYS A 139 12.40 2.28 23.48
N ARG A 140 12.84 1.46 24.44
CA ARG A 140 14.03 0.62 24.28
C ARG A 140 13.91 -0.33 23.09
N TRP A 141 12.76 -0.94 22.89
CA TRP A 141 12.52 -1.80 21.74
C TRP A 141 12.63 -1.02 20.43
N LEU A 142 12.04 0.18 20.32
CA LEU A 142 12.16 1.03 19.13
C LEU A 142 13.62 1.39 18.81
N ASP A 143 14.42 1.69 19.85
CA ASP A 143 15.86 1.97 19.71
C ASP A 143 16.65 0.76 19.17
N THR A 144 16.17 -0.48 19.40
CA THR A 144 16.76 -1.68 18.79
C THR A 144 16.34 -1.89 17.32
N VAL A 145 15.19 -1.33 16.92
CA VAL A 145 14.63 -1.53 15.58
C VAL A 145 15.15 -0.47 14.61
N MET A 146 15.23 0.79 15.04
CA MET A 146 15.61 1.90 14.18
C MET A 146 16.48 2.92 14.92
N SER A 147 17.42 3.54 14.20
CA SER A 147 18.32 4.56 14.71
C SER A 147 18.34 5.77 13.78
N GLY A 148 18.26 6.96 14.36
CA GLY A 148 18.52 8.26 13.71
C GLY A 148 19.88 8.83 14.07
N SER A 149 20.80 7.98 14.53
CA SER A 149 22.10 8.36 15.08
C SER A 149 23.24 7.63 14.38
N LEU A 150 24.43 8.23 14.40
CA LEU A 150 25.62 7.53 13.91
C LEU A 150 25.93 6.31 14.81
N PRO A 151 26.45 5.21 14.26
CA PRO A 151 26.75 4.02 15.05
C PRO A 151 27.71 4.33 16.20
N GLU A 152 27.38 3.86 17.40
CA GLU A 152 28.20 4.09 18.59
C GLU A 152 29.62 3.55 18.40
N GLY A 153 30.63 4.35 18.76
CA GLY A 153 32.04 3.99 18.62
C GLY A 153 32.57 4.06 17.19
N ALA A 154 31.75 4.23 16.15
CA ALA A 154 32.25 4.44 14.80
C ALA A 154 32.81 5.86 14.64
N VAL A 155 33.90 5.99 13.88
CA VAL A 155 34.51 7.28 13.59
C VAL A 155 34.03 7.74 12.22
N PRO A 156 33.41 8.93 12.08
CA PRO A 156 33.08 9.49 10.78
C PRO A 156 34.32 9.52 9.90
N SER A 157 34.21 9.03 8.66
CA SER A 157 35.39 8.92 7.80
C SER A 157 35.89 10.29 7.35
N GLY A 158 35.02 11.30 7.40
CA GLY A 158 35.30 12.65 6.91
C GLY A 158 35.46 12.73 5.38
N ARG A 159 35.34 11.61 4.66
CA ARG A 159 35.46 11.52 3.20
C ARG A 159 34.27 12.14 2.48
N TYR A 160 33.11 12.19 3.13
CA TYR A 160 31.86 12.66 2.54
C TYR A 160 31.18 13.69 3.47
N PRO A 161 31.79 14.87 3.69
CA PRO A 161 31.24 15.87 4.58
C PRO A 161 29.87 16.35 4.06
N PRO A 162 28.84 16.52 4.92
CA PRO A 162 27.52 17.01 4.51
C PRO A 162 27.66 18.33 3.73
N CYS A 163 26.95 18.45 2.61
CA CYS A 163 27.05 19.63 1.74
C CYS A 163 25.66 20.11 1.35
N ASP A 164 25.39 21.40 1.54
CA ASP A 164 24.10 22.03 1.24
C ASP A 164 23.95 22.42 -0.25
N ASP A 165 24.99 22.20 -1.05
CA ASP A 165 25.01 22.50 -2.47
C ASP A 165 25.30 21.22 -3.27
N ASP A 166 24.27 20.71 -3.96
CA ASP A 166 24.33 19.48 -4.76
C ASP A 166 25.40 19.54 -5.85
N ALA A 167 25.61 20.71 -6.47
CA ALA A 167 26.60 20.90 -7.53
C ALA A 167 28.02 20.95 -6.96
N LEU A 168 28.17 21.41 -5.71
CA LEU A 168 29.42 21.37 -4.96
C LEU A 168 29.69 19.96 -4.42
N ALA A 169 28.68 19.26 -3.91
CA ALA A 169 28.74 17.88 -3.45
C ALA A 169 29.14 16.93 -4.58
N PHE A 170 28.53 17.08 -5.76
CA PHE A 170 28.88 16.31 -6.95
C PHE A 170 30.32 16.58 -7.41
N ARG A 171 30.75 17.86 -7.43
CA ARG A 171 32.11 18.25 -7.81
C ARG A 171 33.19 17.84 -6.81
N GLN A 172 32.90 17.88 -5.51
CA GLN A 172 33.86 17.58 -4.45
C GLN A 172 33.97 16.09 -4.16
N ARG A 173 32.87 15.33 -4.29
CA ARG A 173 32.83 13.91 -3.88
C ARG A 173 33.07 12.94 -5.06
N GLY A 174 32.84 13.37 -6.30
CA GLY A 174 33.07 12.56 -7.52
C GLY A 174 32.40 11.17 -7.52
N ASP A 175 32.83 10.29 -8.43
CA ASP A 175 32.36 8.89 -8.49
C ASP A 175 32.74 8.06 -7.25
N HIS A 176 33.71 8.55 -6.47
CA HIS A 176 34.25 7.94 -5.25
C HIS A 176 33.25 7.86 -4.08
N ARG A 177 32.08 8.52 -4.16
CA ARG A 177 30.97 8.41 -3.19
C ARG A 177 30.28 7.04 -3.19
N SER A 178 30.52 6.22 -4.20
CA SER A 178 29.83 4.93 -4.33
C SER A 178 30.57 3.76 -3.71
N LEU A 179 31.83 3.94 -3.29
CA LEU A 179 32.73 2.85 -2.91
C LEU A 179 32.13 1.85 -1.90
N PRO A 180 31.56 2.28 -0.75
CA PRO A 180 30.96 1.34 0.20
C PRO A 180 29.70 0.64 -0.34
N LEU A 181 29.02 1.21 -1.34
CA LEU A 181 27.84 0.62 -1.96
C LEU A 181 28.20 -0.43 -3.03
N LEU A 182 29.43 -0.35 -3.58
CA LEU A 182 29.93 -1.27 -4.62
C LEU A 182 30.47 -2.57 -4.05
N GLN A 183 30.91 -2.57 -2.81
CA GLN A 183 31.54 -3.73 -2.21
C GLN A 183 30.47 -4.62 -1.54
N PRO A 184 30.74 -5.92 -1.37
CA PRO A 184 29.92 -6.75 -0.49
C PRO A 184 30.20 -6.41 0.99
N PRO A 185 29.28 -6.77 1.91
CA PRO A 185 29.50 -6.63 3.34
C PRO A 185 30.79 -7.35 3.79
N PRO A 186 31.44 -6.91 4.89
CA PRO A 186 32.56 -7.64 5.48
C PRO A 186 32.18 -9.10 5.79
N HIS A 187 33.13 -10.02 5.61
CA HIS A 187 32.95 -11.40 6.06
C HIS A 187 32.89 -11.43 7.58
N LEU A 188 31.80 -12.00 8.10
CA LEU A 188 31.56 -12.07 9.53
C LEU A 188 31.70 -13.50 10.04
N PRO A 189 32.44 -13.72 11.15
CA PRO A 189 32.50 -15.04 11.78
C PRO A 189 31.13 -15.41 12.40
N PRO A 190 30.84 -16.72 12.58
CA PRO A 190 29.58 -17.17 13.20
C PRO A 190 29.38 -16.65 14.62
N HIS A 191 30.48 -16.44 15.35
CA HIS A 191 30.51 -15.84 16.68
C HIS A 191 31.29 -14.54 16.60
N MET A 192 30.58 -13.42 16.75
CA MET A 192 31.18 -12.09 16.64
C MET A 192 31.70 -11.60 17.99
N SER A 193 32.96 -11.19 18.03
CA SER A 193 33.54 -10.43 19.14
C SER A 193 33.09 -8.97 19.09
N GLU A 194 33.34 -8.19 20.16
CA GLU A 194 33.13 -6.74 20.11
C GLU A 194 34.00 -6.05 19.05
N GLU A 195 35.18 -6.59 18.75
CA GLU A 195 36.04 -6.08 17.68
C GLU A 195 35.40 -6.30 16.31
N ASP A 196 34.72 -7.44 16.10
CA ASP A 196 33.98 -7.71 14.86
C ASP A 196 32.75 -6.81 14.74
N TRP A 197 32.00 -6.60 15.84
CA TRP A 197 30.91 -5.62 15.86
C TRP A 197 31.40 -4.21 15.57
N GLN A 198 32.57 -3.84 16.10
CA GLN A 198 33.17 -2.55 15.83
C GLN A 198 33.54 -2.38 14.35
N ARG A 199 34.03 -3.44 13.69
CA ARG A 199 34.24 -3.45 12.24
C ARG A 199 32.94 -3.26 11.48
N VAL A 200 31.85 -3.92 11.90
CA VAL A 200 30.51 -3.73 11.30
C VAL A 200 30.03 -2.29 11.46
N ARG A 201 30.15 -1.70 12.65
CA ARG A 201 29.74 -0.30 12.90
C ARG A 201 30.53 0.67 12.04
N GLN A 202 31.84 0.45 11.88
CA GLN A 202 32.68 1.28 11.02
C GLN A 202 32.32 1.13 9.54
N ASP A 203 32.04 -0.09 9.08
CA ASP A 203 31.59 -0.36 7.71
C ASP A 203 30.24 0.33 7.42
N VAL A 204 29.28 0.18 8.34
CA VAL A 204 27.97 0.84 8.23
C VAL A 204 28.13 2.36 8.22
N MET A 205 29.00 2.94 9.04
CA MET A 205 29.26 4.38 9.04
C MET A 205 29.63 4.90 7.65
N GLU A 206 30.49 4.19 6.92
CA GLU A 206 30.85 4.58 5.54
C GLU A 206 29.68 4.46 4.57
N VAL A 207 28.85 3.42 4.71
CA VAL A 207 27.61 3.26 3.92
C VAL A 207 26.62 4.39 4.21
N LEU A 208 26.47 4.79 5.47
CA LEU A 208 25.57 5.88 5.89
C LEU A 208 26.01 7.20 5.26
N GLU A 209 27.30 7.52 5.32
CA GLU A 209 27.88 8.73 4.70
C GLU A 209 27.66 8.78 3.18
N CYS A 210 27.68 7.61 2.53
CA CYS A 210 27.54 7.53 1.09
C CYS A 210 26.08 7.61 0.62
N GLY A 211 25.18 6.88 1.29
CA GLY A 211 23.84 6.58 0.77
C GLY A 211 22.67 6.96 1.65
N GLN A 212 22.86 7.17 2.95
CA GLN A 212 21.76 7.41 3.91
C GLN A 212 21.66 8.87 4.36
N LEU A 213 22.80 9.58 4.40
CA LEU A 213 22.81 11.01 4.69
C LEU A 213 22.16 11.80 3.56
N HIS A 214 21.23 12.66 3.96
CA HIS A 214 20.51 13.55 3.06
C HIS A 214 21.41 14.68 2.57
N ASP A 215 21.57 14.76 1.25
CA ASP A 215 22.04 15.95 0.55
C ASP A 215 20.90 16.49 -0.32
N HIS A 216 20.80 17.82 -0.42
CA HIS A 216 19.72 18.42 -1.18
C HIS A 216 19.89 18.22 -2.66
N SER A 217 19.04 17.38 -3.25
CA SER A 217 19.01 17.18 -4.68
C SER A 217 17.83 17.81 -5.40
N PHE A 218 17.86 17.76 -6.74
CA PHE A 218 16.72 18.16 -7.57
C PHE A 218 15.38 17.54 -7.09
N THR A 219 15.42 16.34 -6.50
CA THR A 219 14.24 15.67 -5.96
C THR A 219 13.63 16.40 -4.75
N CYS A 220 14.44 17.08 -3.94
CA CYS A 220 13.99 17.94 -2.83
C CYS A 220 13.09 19.05 -3.35
N PHE A 221 13.42 19.61 -4.50
CA PHE A 221 12.77 20.81 -5.01
C PHE A 221 11.78 20.53 -6.13
N LYS A 222 11.63 19.26 -6.55
CA LYS A 222 10.75 18.84 -7.66
C LYS A 222 9.30 19.33 -7.51
N HIS A 223 8.84 19.45 -6.27
CA HIS A 223 7.48 19.90 -5.94
C HIS A 223 7.26 21.40 -6.17
N LEU A 224 8.33 22.19 -6.25
CA LEU A 224 8.24 23.63 -6.45
C LEU A 224 8.01 23.98 -7.93
N PRO A 225 7.27 25.07 -8.21
CA PRO A 225 7.11 25.59 -9.56
C PRO A 225 8.46 25.80 -10.26
N LYS A 226 8.50 25.62 -11.58
CA LYS A 226 9.75 25.77 -12.37
C LYS A 226 10.44 27.12 -12.13
N LEU A 227 9.65 28.20 -11.98
CA LEU A 227 10.15 29.54 -11.70
C LEU A 227 10.83 29.66 -10.32
N ARG A 228 10.31 28.96 -9.31
CA ARG A 228 10.93 28.90 -7.97
C ARG A 228 12.20 28.07 -7.97
N ARG A 229 12.23 26.96 -8.71
CA ARG A 229 13.43 26.11 -8.86
C ARG A 229 14.62 26.80 -9.52
N ALA A 230 14.39 27.91 -10.22
CA ALA A 230 15.45 28.72 -10.83
C ALA A 230 16.15 29.65 -9.82
N GLN A 231 15.66 29.74 -8.57
CA GLN A 231 16.25 30.55 -7.50
C GLN A 231 17.21 29.68 -6.65
N LYS A 232 17.96 30.32 -5.74
CA LYS A 232 18.75 29.58 -4.74
C LYS A 232 17.77 28.95 -3.73
N LEU A 233 17.83 27.63 -3.62
CA LEU A 233 16.97 26.83 -2.74
C LEU A 233 17.81 26.33 -1.56
N GLY A 234 17.17 26.14 -0.42
CA GLY A 234 17.84 25.64 0.79
C GLY A 234 16.94 24.75 1.63
N ASP A 235 17.29 24.57 2.90
CA ASP A 235 16.61 23.70 3.86
C ASP A 235 15.10 23.96 3.95
N ALA A 236 14.70 25.23 3.99
CA ALA A 236 13.29 25.63 4.06
C ALA A 236 12.45 25.18 2.85
N ASP A 237 13.10 24.96 1.71
CA ASP A 237 12.49 24.52 0.46
C ASP A 237 12.56 23.00 0.28
N CYS A 238 13.11 22.26 1.25
CA CYS A 238 13.28 20.83 1.16
C CYS A 238 11.96 20.10 1.32
N ARG A 239 11.51 19.37 0.28
CA ARG A 239 10.33 18.50 0.34
C ARG A 239 10.38 17.49 1.49
N PHE A 240 11.58 16.99 1.79
CA PHE A 240 11.80 15.97 2.80
C PHE A 240 12.00 16.56 4.19
N LYS A 241 12.07 17.89 4.30
CA LYS A 241 12.21 18.65 5.55
C LYS A 241 13.44 18.24 6.33
N PHE A 242 14.56 18.32 5.63
CA PHE A 242 15.88 18.25 6.23
C PHE A 242 16.43 19.68 6.37
N PRO A 243 17.13 20.00 7.47
CA PRO A 243 17.43 19.13 8.61
C PRO A 243 16.18 18.79 9.43
N LYS A 244 16.18 17.59 10.00
CA LYS A 244 15.17 17.12 10.96
C LYS A 244 15.49 17.64 12.35
N GLU A 245 14.45 17.75 13.18
CA GLU A 245 14.62 18.05 14.60
C GLU A 245 15.39 16.93 15.31
N GLU A 246 16.25 17.33 16.24
CA GLU A 246 17.05 16.42 17.05
C GLU A 246 16.26 15.95 18.26
N VAL A 247 16.22 14.63 18.44
CA VAL A 247 15.53 13.97 19.56
C VAL A 247 16.60 13.23 20.35
N LEU A 248 16.88 13.69 21.57
CA LEU A 248 17.98 13.16 22.38
C LEU A 248 17.71 11.74 22.90
N HIS A 249 16.46 11.40 23.17
CA HIS A 249 16.04 10.08 23.65
C HIS A 249 14.63 9.77 23.17
N THR A 250 14.36 8.49 22.91
CA THR A 250 13.04 8.03 22.49
C THR A 250 12.05 8.18 23.64
N HIS A 251 10.93 8.87 23.39
CA HIS A 251 9.93 9.14 24.42
C HIS A 251 8.52 9.29 23.84
N PHE A 252 7.52 9.18 24.71
CA PHE A 252 6.14 9.49 24.39
C PHE A 252 5.88 10.97 24.57
N ASN A 253 5.15 11.55 23.62
CA ASN A 253 4.66 12.93 23.66
C ASN A 253 3.33 13.03 24.42
N ASP A 254 2.98 14.23 24.87
CA ASP A 254 1.71 14.52 25.55
C ASP A 254 0.48 14.14 24.70
N ASP A 255 0.62 14.26 23.39
CA ASP A 255 -0.41 13.90 22.43
C ASP A 255 -0.48 12.38 22.19
N GLY A 256 0.42 11.58 22.79
CA GLY A 256 0.49 10.14 22.68
C GLY A 256 1.16 9.61 21.41
N THR A 257 1.90 10.45 20.69
CA THR A 257 2.86 10.01 19.65
C THR A 257 4.19 9.62 20.29
N ILE A 258 5.07 8.96 19.53
CA ILE A 258 6.40 8.56 19.98
C ILE A 258 7.42 9.18 19.06
N ASP A 259 8.31 9.98 19.62
CA ASP A 259 9.48 10.48 18.92
C ASP A 259 10.66 9.58 19.19
N VAL A 260 11.28 9.10 18.11
CA VAL A 260 12.43 8.19 18.17
C VAL A 260 13.72 8.99 18.17
N GLN A 261 14.70 8.55 18.96
CA GLN A 261 16.01 9.16 19.08
C GLN A 261 16.63 9.42 17.71
N ARG A 262 16.99 10.68 17.50
CA ARG A 262 17.67 11.20 16.31
C ARG A 262 18.69 12.22 16.75
N THR A 263 19.95 11.82 16.79
CA THR A 263 21.06 12.75 17.09
C THR A 263 21.73 13.30 15.84
N HIS A 264 21.38 12.80 14.64
CA HIS A 264 21.90 13.32 13.38
C HIS A 264 20.78 13.92 12.52
N PRO A 265 20.74 15.25 12.31
CA PRO A 265 19.59 15.93 11.69
C PRO A 265 19.40 15.60 10.21
N LYS A 266 20.42 15.09 9.51
CA LYS A 266 20.35 14.72 8.09
C LYS A 266 20.25 13.22 7.82
N LEU A 267 20.00 12.40 8.84
CA LEU A 267 19.97 10.94 8.69
C LEU A 267 18.53 10.43 8.64
N ASN A 268 18.23 9.60 7.63
CA ASN A 268 17.01 8.80 7.64
C ASN A 268 17.11 7.69 8.68
N MET A 269 15.98 7.31 9.29
CA MET A 269 15.93 6.21 10.25
C MET A 269 16.34 4.90 9.58
N TYR A 270 17.31 4.20 10.16
CA TYR A 270 17.86 2.97 9.60
C TYR A 270 17.98 1.87 10.65
N ASN A 271 18.14 0.63 10.20
CA ASN A 271 18.54 -0.47 11.06
C ASN A 271 19.99 -0.85 10.75
N LEU A 272 20.84 -0.94 11.77
CA LEU A 272 22.28 -1.21 11.64
C LEU A 272 22.56 -2.47 10.79
N ILE A 273 21.86 -3.57 11.10
CA ILE A 273 22.08 -4.86 10.44
C ILE A 273 21.57 -4.81 9.00
N MET A 274 20.45 -4.14 8.77
CA MET A 274 19.89 -4.02 7.42
C MET A 274 20.78 -3.16 6.52
N VAL A 275 21.30 -2.02 7.00
CA VAL A 275 22.24 -1.21 6.20
C VAL A 275 23.51 -1.99 5.92
N GLY A 276 24.05 -2.70 6.92
CA GLY A 276 25.22 -3.55 6.73
C GLY A 276 25.01 -4.64 5.67
N ALA A 277 23.83 -5.27 5.64
CA ALA A 277 23.53 -6.37 4.72
C ALA A 277 23.12 -5.89 3.31
N PHE A 278 22.21 -4.92 3.21
CA PHE A 278 21.63 -4.48 1.94
C PHE A 278 22.40 -3.34 1.28
N ARG A 279 23.18 -2.58 2.08
CA ARG A 279 23.99 -1.44 1.63
C ARG A 279 23.21 -0.47 0.74
N CYS A 280 22.00 -0.14 1.18
CA CYS A 280 21.08 0.70 0.42
C CYS A 280 20.43 1.75 1.30
N ASN A 281 19.95 2.83 0.68
CA ASN A 281 19.17 3.83 1.41
C ASN A 281 17.88 3.19 1.93
N MET A 282 17.53 3.47 3.17
CA MET A 282 16.33 2.96 3.82
C MET A 282 15.65 4.02 4.68
N ASP A 283 14.40 3.78 5.05
CA ASP A 283 13.68 4.64 5.99
C ASP A 283 12.73 3.77 6.80
N ILE A 284 12.86 3.77 8.13
CA ILE A 284 11.98 3.04 9.05
C ILE A 284 11.18 4.05 9.86
N LYS A 285 9.86 3.92 9.87
CA LYS A 285 8.98 4.78 10.67
C LYS A 285 8.06 3.95 11.52
N PHE A 286 7.98 4.29 12.80
CA PHE A 286 6.95 3.78 13.67
C PHE A 286 5.61 4.47 13.37
N VAL A 287 4.56 3.67 13.23
CA VAL A 287 3.22 4.18 12.92
C VAL A 287 2.39 4.15 14.20
N GLY A 288 2.67 5.10 15.08
CA GLY A 288 2.06 5.20 16.41
C GLY A 288 0.70 5.90 16.45
N SER A 289 0.24 6.52 15.35
CA SER A 289 -0.99 7.33 15.34
C SER A 289 -1.83 7.14 14.07
N GLY A 290 -3.16 7.30 14.21
CA GLY A 290 -4.13 7.12 13.12
C GLY A 290 -3.81 7.96 11.89
N MET A 291 -3.33 9.17 12.10
CA MET A 291 -2.93 10.07 11.03
C MET A 291 -1.68 9.58 10.30
N MET A 292 -0.67 9.07 11.01
CA MET A 292 0.54 8.49 10.41
C MET A 292 0.21 7.25 9.54
N ALA A 293 -0.70 6.39 9.99
CA ALA A 293 -1.14 5.25 9.18
C ALA A 293 -1.86 5.72 7.91
N MET A 294 -2.76 6.71 8.03
CA MET A 294 -3.47 7.25 6.88
C MET A 294 -2.52 7.92 5.88
N ALA A 295 -1.51 8.65 6.37
CA ALA A 295 -0.48 9.26 5.54
C ALA A 295 0.34 8.19 4.79
N ALA A 296 0.81 7.14 5.48
CA ALA A 296 1.55 6.04 4.86
C ALA A 296 0.72 5.31 3.78
N VAL A 297 -0.57 5.09 4.06
CA VAL A 297 -1.50 4.45 3.12
C VAL A 297 -1.78 5.33 1.91
N TYR A 298 -1.98 6.63 2.13
CA TYR A 298 -2.18 7.58 1.04
C TYR A 298 -0.94 7.65 0.16
N TYR A 299 0.23 7.72 0.80
CA TYR A 299 1.52 7.70 0.14
C TYR A 299 1.67 6.44 -0.73
N ILE A 300 1.51 5.23 -0.18
CA ILE A 300 1.58 3.98 -0.96
C ILE A 300 0.51 3.94 -2.05
N SER A 301 -0.72 4.39 -1.76
CA SER A 301 -1.80 4.45 -2.75
C SER A 301 -1.43 5.32 -3.95
N ASN A 302 -0.73 6.44 -3.71
CA ASN A 302 -0.22 7.31 -4.75
C ASN A 302 0.90 6.63 -5.56
N TYR A 303 1.79 5.87 -4.93
CA TYR A 303 2.77 5.05 -5.67
C TYR A 303 2.11 3.99 -6.55
N ILE A 304 1.06 3.34 -6.03
CA ILE A 304 0.24 2.41 -6.82
C ILE A 304 -0.40 3.17 -7.99
N SER A 305 -0.83 4.42 -7.83
CA SER A 305 -1.52 5.19 -8.88
C SER A 305 -0.65 6.09 -9.75
N LYS A 306 0.67 6.18 -9.53
CA LYS A 306 1.62 6.91 -10.41
C LYS A 306 1.59 6.43 -11.88
N VAL A 307 0.92 5.31 -12.12
CA VAL A 307 0.67 4.68 -13.42
C VAL A 307 -0.74 5.06 -13.93
N ALA A 308 -1.31 6.20 -13.54
CA ALA A 308 -2.51 6.75 -14.15
C ALA A 308 -2.13 7.78 -15.20
N LEU A 309 -2.79 7.74 -16.37
CA LEU A 309 -2.66 8.82 -17.35
C LEU A 309 -3.24 10.09 -16.76
N ASP A 310 -2.53 11.21 -16.92
CA ASP A 310 -3.01 12.50 -16.48
C ASP A 310 -4.32 12.86 -17.20
N THR A 311 -5.23 13.44 -16.45
CA THR A 311 -6.58 13.80 -16.90
C THR A 311 -6.58 14.64 -18.21
N PRO A 312 -5.70 15.65 -18.39
CA PRO A 312 -5.59 16.38 -19.65
C PRO A 312 -5.24 15.49 -20.84
N THR A 313 -4.25 14.60 -20.71
CA THR A 313 -3.90 13.64 -21.77
C THR A 313 -5.05 12.70 -22.11
N MET A 314 -5.80 12.24 -21.10
CA MET A 314 -7.00 11.43 -21.34
C MET A 314 -8.06 12.20 -22.15
N PHE A 315 -8.37 13.44 -21.77
CA PHE A 315 -9.36 14.24 -22.48
C PHE A 315 -8.91 14.61 -23.90
N ALA A 316 -7.64 15.00 -24.08
CA ALA A 316 -7.08 15.31 -25.40
C ALA A 316 -7.16 14.09 -26.34
N ALA A 317 -6.90 12.89 -25.83
CA ALA A 317 -6.99 11.68 -26.63
C ALA A 317 -8.43 11.24 -26.93
N ILE A 318 -9.37 11.42 -25.99
CA ILE A 318 -10.80 11.21 -26.24
C ILE A 318 -11.28 12.18 -27.33
N GLU A 319 -10.90 13.46 -27.23
CA GLU A 319 -11.23 14.51 -28.19
C GLU A 319 -10.63 14.20 -29.57
N ALA A 320 -9.36 13.81 -29.64
CA ALA A 320 -8.71 13.42 -30.88
C ALA A 320 -9.41 12.23 -31.55
N ARG A 321 -9.87 11.25 -30.77
CA ARG A 321 -10.63 10.10 -31.30
C ARG A 321 -12.03 10.50 -31.75
N PHE A 322 -12.69 11.43 -31.05
CA PHE A 322 -13.97 11.99 -31.44
C PHE A 322 -13.87 12.73 -32.79
N ARG A 323 -12.83 13.55 -32.97
CA ARG A 323 -12.54 14.25 -34.23
C ARG A 323 -12.24 13.27 -35.38
N ARG A 324 -11.40 12.25 -35.15
CA ARG A 324 -11.07 11.24 -36.19
C ARG A 324 -12.26 10.37 -36.60
N GLY A 325 -13.23 10.18 -35.72
CA GLY A 325 -14.45 9.41 -36.01
C GLY A 325 -15.47 10.12 -36.90
N ASN A 326 -15.25 11.38 -37.31
CA ASN A 326 -16.16 12.19 -38.14
C ASN A 326 -17.64 12.13 -37.68
N GLY A 327 -17.90 12.03 -36.37
CA GLY A 327 -19.26 11.83 -35.84
C GLY A 327 -19.97 10.53 -36.28
N ARG A 328 -19.34 9.69 -37.12
CA ARG A 328 -19.94 8.46 -37.69
C ARG A 328 -20.14 7.33 -36.68
N LEU A 329 -19.43 7.36 -35.55
CA LEU A 329 -19.61 6.41 -34.44
C LEU A 329 -20.95 6.58 -33.70
N LEU A 330 -21.70 7.66 -33.96
CA LEU A 330 -22.99 7.94 -33.32
C LEU A 330 -24.20 7.49 -34.15
N GLY A 331 -23.99 6.97 -35.37
CA GLY A 331 -25.07 6.74 -36.34
C GLY A 331 -25.43 5.28 -36.65
N GLN A 332 -24.61 4.29 -36.27
CA GLN A 332 -24.73 2.93 -36.86
C GLN A 332 -25.19 1.82 -35.89
N GLU A 333 -25.45 2.09 -34.61
CA GLU A 333 -25.93 1.07 -33.66
C GLU A 333 -27.39 1.29 -33.19
N ALA A 334 -28.15 2.18 -33.85
CA ALA A 334 -29.52 2.55 -33.44
C ALA A 334 -30.62 1.56 -33.89
N GLU A 335 -30.28 0.48 -34.61
CA GLU A 335 -31.28 -0.45 -35.19
C GLU A 335 -31.47 -1.77 -34.42
N ARG A 336 -31.14 -1.81 -33.12
CA ARG A 336 -31.50 -2.97 -32.28
C ARG A 336 -32.31 -2.55 -31.06
N VAL A 337 -33.59 -2.90 -31.15
CA VAL A 337 -34.62 -2.96 -30.10
C VAL A 337 -35.14 -1.58 -29.69
N GLY A 338 -36.47 -1.48 -29.54
CA GLY A 338 -37.27 -0.26 -29.35
C GLY A 338 -36.97 0.53 -28.07
N GLU A 339 -35.75 1.06 -27.98
CA GLU A 339 -35.26 1.90 -26.91
C GLU A 339 -35.43 3.38 -27.25
N THR A 340 -35.62 4.21 -26.23
CA THR A 340 -35.76 5.65 -26.42
C THR A 340 -34.45 6.25 -26.95
N GLY A 341 -34.53 7.28 -27.80
CA GLY A 341 -33.34 7.90 -28.41
C GLY A 341 -32.32 8.45 -27.40
N ALA A 342 -32.74 8.73 -26.16
CA ALA A 342 -31.86 9.16 -25.07
C ALA A 342 -31.01 8.01 -24.49
N GLU A 343 -31.59 6.82 -24.29
CA GLU A 343 -30.90 5.65 -23.74
C GLU A 343 -29.90 5.08 -24.73
N ALA A 344 -30.27 5.00 -26.01
CA ALA A 344 -29.39 4.60 -27.10
C ALA A 344 -28.16 5.52 -27.20
N ARG A 345 -28.38 6.85 -27.12
CA ARG A 345 -27.29 7.84 -27.13
C ARG A 345 -26.38 7.70 -25.91
N GLN A 346 -26.95 7.46 -24.73
CA GLN A 346 -26.18 7.25 -23.50
C GLN A 346 -25.32 5.99 -23.60
N ARG A 347 -25.84 4.88 -24.15
CA ARG A 347 -25.07 3.64 -24.35
C ARG A 347 -23.93 3.84 -25.35
N GLN A 348 -24.18 4.54 -26.45
CA GLN A 348 -23.15 4.83 -27.46
C GLN A 348 -22.03 5.72 -26.88
N MET A 349 -22.38 6.76 -26.11
CA MET A 349 -21.39 7.59 -25.41
C MET A 349 -20.55 6.77 -24.43
N LYS A 350 -21.18 5.88 -23.65
CA LYS A 350 -20.48 4.94 -22.74
C LYS A 350 -19.52 4.03 -23.53
N SER A 351 -19.98 3.44 -24.63
CA SER A 351 -19.18 2.56 -25.48
C SER A 351 -17.95 3.27 -26.05
N LEU A 352 -18.14 4.50 -26.55
CA LEU A 352 -17.05 5.33 -27.05
C LEU A 352 -16.01 5.62 -25.95
N LEU A 353 -16.45 6.08 -24.78
CA LEU A 353 -15.57 6.38 -23.65
C LEU A 353 -14.78 5.13 -23.23
N VAL A 354 -15.45 3.98 -23.09
CA VAL A 354 -14.80 2.72 -22.73
C VAL A 354 -13.76 2.31 -23.78
N ARG A 355 -14.08 2.41 -25.08
CA ARG A 355 -13.15 2.08 -26.17
C ARG A 355 -11.94 3.03 -26.20
N SER A 356 -12.17 4.33 -26.00
CA SER A 356 -11.09 5.34 -25.93
C SER A 356 -10.17 5.08 -24.74
N CYS A 357 -10.72 4.88 -23.54
CA CYS A 357 -9.94 4.57 -22.35
C CYS A 357 -9.15 3.26 -22.51
N ASN A 358 -9.74 2.19 -23.04
CA ASN A 358 -9.02 0.94 -23.26
C ASN A 358 -7.86 1.11 -24.27
N THR A 359 -8.05 1.93 -25.32
CA THR A 359 -6.97 2.23 -26.29
C THR A 359 -5.83 2.99 -25.63
N LEU A 360 -6.17 3.93 -24.75
CA LEU A 360 -5.20 4.71 -24.00
C LEU A 360 -4.41 3.88 -23.00
N THR A 361 -5.08 2.98 -22.26
CA THR A 361 -4.41 2.03 -21.37
C THR A 361 -3.45 1.12 -22.16
N GLY A 362 -3.80 0.73 -23.39
CA GLY A 362 -2.91 -0.07 -24.24
C GLY A 362 -1.69 0.67 -24.78
N LYS A 363 -1.64 2.00 -24.68
CA LYS A 363 -0.50 2.85 -25.09
C LYS A 363 0.31 3.37 -23.91
N GLN A 364 0.03 2.85 -22.73
CA GLN A 364 0.72 3.25 -21.52
C GLN A 364 2.15 2.73 -21.51
N GLU A 365 3.10 3.62 -21.29
CA GLU A 365 4.49 3.26 -21.03
C GLU A 365 4.60 2.67 -19.62
N LEU A 366 5.32 1.56 -19.51
CA LEU A 366 5.67 0.89 -18.26
C LEU A 366 7.19 0.92 -18.12
N SER A 367 7.67 0.92 -16.88
CA SER A 367 9.13 0.88 -16.66
C SER A 367 9.70 -0.48 -17.12
N SER A 368 10.95 -0.49 -17.58
CA SER A 368 11.60 -1.72 -18.05
C SER A 368 11.61 -2.79 -16.96
N GLU A 369 11.79 -2.38 -15.71
CA GLU A 369 11.87 -3.28 -14.56
C GLU A 369 10.50 -3.85 -14.20
N GLN A 370 9.42 -3.06 -14.31
CA GLN A 370 8.05 -3.56 -14.20
C GLN A 370 7.76 -4.64 -15.26
N VAL A 371 8.19 -4.39 -16.49
CA VAL A 371 8.03 -5.35 -17.59
C VAL A 371 8.86 -6.61 -17.33
N MET A 372 10.13 -6.49 -16.95
CA MET A 372 11.01 -7.63 -16.67
C MET A 372 10.53 -8.46 -15.49
N HIS A 373 10.10 -7.83 -14.39
CA HIS A 373 9.52 -8.52 -13.24
C HIS A 373 8.27 -9.32 -13.64
N HIS A 374 7.50 -8.86 -14.64
CA HIS A 374 6.37 -9.61 -15.19
C HIS A 374 6.80 -10.77 -16.08
N LEU A 375 7.75 -10.53 -16.98
CA LEU A 375 8.26 -11.53 -17.92
C LEU A 375 8.99 -12.68 -17.20
N LEU A 376 9.72 -12.38 -16.13
CA LEU A 376 10.41 -13.35 -15.28
C LEU A 376 9.44 -14.08 -14.32
N GLY A 377 8.17 -13.68 -14.27
CA GLY A 377 7.15 -14.33 -13.43
C GLY A 377 7.22 -13.96 -11.94
N TYR A 378 8.01 -12.94 -11.57
CA TYR A 378 8.10 -12.47 -10.20
C TYR A 378 6.85 -11.68 -9.77
N PRO A 379 6.49 -11.72 -8.48
CA PRO A 379 5.26 -11.09 -7.99
C PRO A 379 5.36 -9.55 -7.91
N HIS A 380 4.50 -8.83 -8.62
CA HIS A 380 4.42 -7.35 -8.59
C HIS A 380 3.96 -6.75 -7.26
N ARG A 381 3.48 -7.63 -6.40
CA ARG A 381 2.90 -7.37 -5.09
C ARG A 381 3.28 -8.57 -4.23
N TYR A 382 3.73 -8.30 -3.04
CA TYR A 382 4.01 -9.30 -2.04
C TYR A 382 3.06 -9.02 -0.89
N THR A 383 2.39 -10.06 -0.41
CA THR A 383 1.53 -10.00 0.77
C THR A 383 1.26 -11.42 1.25
N ASN A 384 1.20 -11.62 2.56
CA ASN A 384 0.72 -12.86 3.17
C ASN A 384 -0.82 -12.95 3.20
N ALA A 385 -1.52 -11.86 2.89
CA ALA A 385 -2.97 -11.80 2.92
C ALA A 385 -3.61 -12.31 1.62
N ARG A 386 -4.76 -12.99 1.79
CA ARG A 386 -5.64 -13.39 0.69
C ARG A 386 -6.91 -12.59 0.76
N PHE A 387 -7.46 -12.19 -0.38
CA PHE A 387 -8.61 -11.30 -0.42
C PHE A 387 -9.84 -11.96 -1.02
N GLN A 388 -11.02 -11.58 -0.53
CA GLN A 388 -12.31 -12.02 -1.07
C GLN A 388 -13.21 -10.81 -1.30
N ASN A 389 -13.62 -10.57 -2.55
CA ASN A 389 -14.59 -9.53 -2.84
C ASN A 389 -15.97 -9.90 -2.28
N VAL A 390 -16.58 -8.94 -1.59
CA VAL A 390 -17.90 -9.03 -0.99
C VAL A 390 -18.76 -7.92 -1.56
N LYS A 391 -19.86 -8.29 -2.19
CA LYS A 391 -20.87 -7.35 -2.66
C LYS A 391 -21.76 -6.94 -1.48
N TRP A 392 -21.28 -6.04 -0.62
CA TRP A 392 -22.00 -5.67 0.60
C TRP A 392 -23.31 -4.92 0.30
N TRP A 393 -23.43 -4.33 -0.89
CA TRP A 393 -24.68 -3.73 -1.38
C TRP A 393 -25.88 -4.71 -1.39
N ASP A 394 -25.65 -6.02 -1.54
CA ASP A 394 -26.71 -7.03 -1.56
C ASP A 394 -27.28 -7.21 -0.14
N ILE A 395 -26.42 -7.06 0.88
CA ILE A 395 -26.80 -7.04 2.29
C ILE A 395 -27.54 -5.74 2.61
N ALA A 396 -26.99 -4.61 2.17
CA ALA A 396 -27.62 -3.30 2.36
C ALA A 396 -29.04 -3.27 1.80
N ARG A 397 -29.23 -3.84 0.60
CA ARG A 397 -30.55 -3.98 -0.04
C ARG A 397 -31.45 -4.94 0.74
N HIS A 398 -30.94 -6.09 1.15
CA HIS A 398 -31.72 -7.07 1.92
C HIS A 398 -32.21 -6.50 3.24
N LEU A 399 -31.41 -5.66 3.89
CA LEU A 399 -31.71 -5.04 5.17
C LEU A 399 -32.46 -3.69 5.04
N GLY A 400 -32.79 -3.25 3.82
CA GLY A 400 -33.46 -1.97 3.59
C GLY A 400 -32.64 -0.74 4.03
N LEU A 401 -31.31 -0.86 4.10
CA LEU A 401 -30.41 0.23 4.52
C LEU A 401 -30.24 1.30 3.45
N SER A 402 -30.70 1.07 2.22
CA SER A 402 -30.72 2.11 1.20
C SER A 402 -31.88 3.07 1.45
N ASN A 403 -31.58 4.25 1.99
CA ASN A 403 -32.45 5.40 1.77
C ASN A 403 -32.64 5.59 0.25
N SER A 404 -33.90 5.70 -0.14
CA SER A 404 -34.37 5.98 -1.49
C SER A 404 -33.65 7.20 -2.09
N LYS A 405 -32.60 7.00 -2.91
CA LYS A 405 -32.12 7.92 -3.98
C LYS A 405 -30.89 7.44 -4.79
N LEU A 406 -30.62 6.13 -4.85
CA LEU A 406 -29.58 5.57 -5.74
C LEU A 406 -30.15 4.48 -6.67
N ALA A 407 -31.24 4.80 -7.37
CA ALA A 407 -31.36 4.35 -8.75
C ALA A 407 -30.23 5.05 -9.56
N PRO A 408 -29.71 4.48 -10.66
CA PRO A 408 -28.72 5.15 -11.51
C PRO A 408 -29.39 6.34 -12.24
N ALA A 409 -29.68 7.41 -11.51
CA ALA A 409 -30.23 8.63 -12.04
C ALA A 409 -29.07 9.48 -12.58
N THR A 410 -28.98 9.51 -13.90
CA THR A 410 -28.44 10.64 -14.66
C THR A 410 -28.94 11.97 -14.08
N ARG A 411 -28.07 12.74 -13.41
CA ARG A 411 -28.16 14.21 -13.37
C ARG A 411 -26.86 14.84 -12.87
N GLY A 412 -26.27 15.63 -13.77
CA GLY A 412 -25.60 16.90 -13.54
C GLY A 412 -24.54 16.98 -12.45
N SER A 413 -23.28 17.10 -12.90
CA SER A 413 -22.26 18.02 -12.36
C SER A 413 -22.73 18.91 -11.20
N GLN A 414 -22.66 18.38 -9.98
CA GLN A 414 -22.32 19.15 -8.79
C GLN A 414 -21.32 18.28 -8.04
N GLY A 415 -20.14 18.84 -7.79
CA GLY A 415 -19.03 18.14 -7.17
C GLY A 415 -19.48 17.52 -5.85
N SER A 416 -19.51 16.19 -5.80
CA SER A 416 -19.50 15.49 -4.52
C SER A 416 -18.07 15.59 -3.99
N GLU A 417 -17.91 16.37 -2.94
CA GLU A 417 -16.71 16.52 -2.13
C GLU A 417 -16.27 15.16 -1.56
N ASP A 418 -15.58 14.36 -2.37
CA ASP A 418 -14.71 13.29 -1.89
C ASP A 418 -13.34 13.91 -1.55
N VAL A 419 -13.32 14.78 -0.56
CA VAL A 419 -12.13 15.21 0.16
C VAL A 419 -12.55 15.33 1.62
N PRO A 420 -11.85 14.75 2.60
CA PRO A 420 -11.99 15.24 3.96
C PRO A 420 -11.52 16.69 3.95
N VAL A 421 -12.45 17.66 4.02
CA VAL A 421 -12.12 19.08 4.21
C VAL A 421 -11.36 19.30 5.54
N GLU A 422 -11.36 18.30 6.43
CA GLU A 422 -10.48 18.25 7.60
C GLU A 422 -9.06 17.77 7.31
N ALA A 423 -8.78 17.04 6.22
CA ALA A 423 -7.39 16.69 5.89
C ALA A 423 -6.59 17.95 5.52
N ASP A 424 -7.22 18.91 4.82
CA ASP A 424 -6.62 20.21 4.51
C ASP A 424 -6.54 21.16 5.71
N ARG A 425 -7.32 20.95 6.78
CA ARG A 425 -7.28 21.78 8.01
C ARG A 425 -6.49 21.16 9.16
N LEU A 426 -6.24 19.85 9.13
CA LEU A 426 -5.40 19.14 10.10
C LEU A 426 -3.91 19.09 9.69
N GLU A 427 -3.58 19.57 8.48
CA GLU A 427 -2.18 19.80 8.05
C GLU A 427 -1.46 20.85 8.90
N GLU A 428 -2.19 21.67 9.66
CA GLU A 428 -1.63 22.85 10.34
C GLU A 428 -1.29 22.63 11.82
N SER A 429 -1.64 21.48 12.44
CA SER A 429 -1.59 21.37 13.91
C SER A 429 -0.76 20.25 14.55
N LEU A 430 -0.21 19.27 13.81
CA LEU A 430 0.72 18.26 14.36
C LEU A 430 1.67 17.75 13.26
N ASP A 431 2.90 17.37 13.63
CA ASP A 431 4.06 17.00 12.77
C ASP A 431 3.85 15.76 11.85
N LEU A 432 2.86 15.81 10.96
CA LEU A 432 2.65 14.89 9.82
C LEU A 432 3.68 15.08 8.70
N ASP A 433 4.71 15.85 9.00
CA ASP A 433 5.67 16.46 8.10
C ASP A 433 6.86 15.56 7.76
N GLU A 434 6.96 14.41 8.43
CA GLU A 434 7.98 13.42 8.14
C GLU A 434 7.65 12.50 6.97
N MET A 435 6.40 12.45 6.49
CA MET A 435 6.06 11.74 5.26
C MET A 435 6.15 12.70 4.06
N PRO A 436 6.86 12.36 2.96
CA PRO A 436 7.05 13.29 1.86
C PRO A 436 5.70 13.78 1.34
N ARG A 437 5.39 15.07 1.54
CA ARG A 437 4.15 15.67 1.07
C ARG A 437 3.98 15.37 -0.42
N PRO A 438 2.83 14.82 -0.86
CA PRO A 438 2.50 14.78 -2.27
C PRO A 438 2.35 16.21 -2.76
N THR A 439 2.85 16.48 -3.96
CA THR A 439 2.72 17.77 -4.63
C THR A 439 1.28 18.26 -4.59
N GLY A 440 1.04 19.40 -3.94
CA GLY A 440 -0.21 20.14 -4.08
C GLY A 440 -0.39 20.64 -5.52
N GLY A 441 -1.65 20.75 -5.93
CA GLY A 441 -2.05 21.60 -7.04
C GLY A 441 -2.85 20.96 -8.15
N ASP A 442 -2.92 19.63 -8.23
CA ASP A 442 -3.91 18.97 -9.06
C ASP A 442 -4.71 18.06 -8.14
N VAL A 443 -5.94 18.47 -7.82
CA VAL A 443 -7.00 17.52 -7.49
C VAL A 443 -7.09 16.64 -8.73
N GLU A 444 -6.31 15.56 -8.75
CA GLU A 444 -6.41 14.55 -9.78
C GLU A 444 -7.75 13.89 -9.51
N GLN A 445 -8.80 14.51 -10.07
CA GLN A 445 -10.10 13.92 -10.23
C GLN A 445 -9.83 12.66 -11.02
N THR A 446 -9.63 11.56 -10.29
CA THR A 446 -9.62 10.23 -10.86
C THR A 446 -11.00 10.16 -11.49
N VAL A 447 -11.07 10.34 -12.81
CA VAL A 447 -12.30 10.12 -13.58
C VAL A 447 -12.56 8.65 -13.42
N THR A 448 -13.28 8.32 -12.35
CA THR A 448 -13.74 6.99 -12.07
C THR A 448 -14.85 6.81 -13.08
N LEU A 449 -14.48 6.32 -14.26
CA LEU A 449 -15.42 5.63 -15.12
C LEU A 449 -15.84 4.40 -14.31
N LEU A 450 -16.84 4.63 -13.46
CA LEU A 450 -17.60 3.61 -12.80
C LEU A 450 -17.93 2.61 -13.89
N ARG A 451 -17.48 1.38 -13.70
CA ARG A 451 -18.11 0.25 -14.35
C ARG A 451 -19.52 0.24 -13.78
N MET A 452 -20.42 1.01 -14.38
CA MET A 452 -21.84 0.70 -14.29
C MET A 452 -21.93 -0.70 -14.87
N GLY A 453 -22.40 -1.64 -14.04
CA GLY A 453 -22.62 -3.01 -14.45
C GLY A 453 -23.35 -3.01 -15.79
N ASN A 454 -23.01 -3.97 -16.65
CA ASN A 454 -23.84 -4.21 -17.80
C ASN A 454 -25.26 -4.49 -17.25
N PRO A 455 -26.33 -3.80 -17.66
CA PRO A 455 -27.68 -4.15 -17.21
C PRO A 455 -28.00 -5.62 -17.55
N ASP A 456 -27.34 -6.21 -18.55
CA ASP A 456 -27.45 -7.64 -18.86
C ASP A 456 -26.75 -8.58 -17.84
N ASP A 457 -25.94 -8.05 -16.92
CA ASP A 457 -25.35 -8.84 -15.82
C ASP A 457 -26.39 -9.09 -14.69
N GLU A 458 -27.55 -8.41 -14.75
CA GLU A 458 -28.72 -8.74 -13.94
C GLU A 458 -29.49 -9.96 -14.48
N LEU A 459 -29.26 -10.35 -15.74
CA LEU A 459 -30.04 -11.39 -16.43
C LEU A 459 -29.34 -12.76 -16.58
N ARG A 460 -28.29 -13.04 -15.80
CA ARG A 460 -27.66 -14.38 -15.75
C ARG A 460 -27.71 -15.00 -14.35
N HIS A 461 -28.89 -15.37 -13.87
CA HIS A 461 -29.02 -16.22 -12.67
C HIS A 461 -30.10 -17.29 -12.82
N SER A 462 -29.92 -18.19 -13.78
CA SER A 462 -30.50 -19.53 -13.70
C SER A 462 -29.61 -20.41 -12.79
N GLY A 463 -29.87 -20.39 -11.47
CA GLY A 463 -29.42 -21.44 -10.53
C GLY A 463 -28.34 -21.12 -9.47
N GLY A 464 -27.92 -19.85 -9.30
CA GLY A 464 -26.97 -19.44 -8.24
C GLY A 464 -27.67 -18.82 -7.02
N SER A 465 -27.20 -19.08 -5.80
CA SER A 465 -27.61 -18.33 -4.59
C SER A 465 -26.74 -17.08 -4.38
N TYR A 466 -27.32 -16.02 -3.81
CA TYR A 466 -26.56 -14.82 -3.45
C TYR A 466 -25.71 -15.08 -2.19
N ALA A 467 -24.61 -14.34 -2.03
CA ALA A 467 -23.74 -14.47 -0.85
C ALA A 467 -24.48 -14.21 0.47
N VAL A 468 -25.54 -13.39 0.44
CA VAL A 468 -26.41 -13.14 1.59
C VAL A 468 -27.30 -14.35 1.92
N ASP A 469 -27.78 -15.09 0.92
CA ASP A 469 -28.56 -16.31 1.11
C ASP A 469 -27.72 -17.41 1.75
N ASP A 470 -26.46 -17.54 1.31
CA ASP A 470 -25.49 -18.48 1.87
C ASP A 470 -25.28 -18.22 3.38
N TYR A 471 -25.24 -16.96 3.79
CA TYR A 471 -25.08 -16.58 5.19
C TYR A 471 -26.37 -16.75 6.01
N ILE A 472 -27.51 -16.27 5.51
CA ILE A 472 -28.80 -16.37 6.22
C ILE A 472 -29.18 -17.83 6.46
N ARG A 473 -28.91 -18.70 5.48
CA ARG A 473 -29.25 -20.13 5.53
C ARG A 473 -28.04 -21.00 5.87
N ARG A 474 -27.05 -20.45 6.57
CA ARG A 474 -25.90 -21.18 7.11
C ARG A 474 -26.33 -22.26 8.13
N PRO A 475 -25.55 -23.33 8.33
CA PRO A 475 -25.83 -24.36 9.32
C PRO A 475 -26.00 -23.81 10.74
N ASN A 476 -26.75 -24.52 11.59
CA ASN A 476 -26.98 -24.13 12.98
C ASN A 476 -25.69 -24.08 13.81
N SER A 477 -24.67 -24.87 13.47
CA SER A 477 -23.36 -24.81 14.12
C SER A 477 -22.62 -23.48 13.91
N LEU A 478 -23.05 -22.66 12.94
CA LEU A 478 -22.47 -21.35 12.64
C LEU A 478 -23.41 -20.20 13.01
N SER A 479 -24.45 -20.44 13.83
CA SER A 479 -25.42 -19.42 14.22
C SER A 479 -24.79 -18.20 14.88
N SER A 480 -23.74 -18.40 15.69
CA SER A 480 -23.00 -17.36 16.41
C SER A 480 -21.96 -16.60 15.56
N VAL A 481 -21.76 -16.98 14.30
CA VAL A 481 -20.78 -16.33 13.41
C VAL A 481 -21.41 -15.12 12.74
N CYS A 482 -20.75 -13.96 12.81
CA CYS A 482 -21.17 -12.75 12.10
C CYS A 482 -20.85 -12.81 10.60
N TYR A 483 -21.39 -11.88 9.80
CA TYR A 483 -21.22 -11.92 8.36
C TYR A 483 -19.76 -11.76 7.94
N TRP A 484 -19.02 -10.87 8.60
CA TRP A 484 -17.61 -10.65 8.35
C TRP A 484 -16.77 -11.92 8.55
N ASP A 485 -16.89 -12.56 9.71
CA ASP A 485 -16.18 -13.82 10.01
C ASP A 485 -16.63 -14.97 9.12
N PHE A 486 -17.91 -14.99 8.73
CA PHE A 486 -18.43 -15.99 7.80
C PHE A 486 -17.68 -15.94 6.47
N VAL A 487 -17.51 -14.74 5.89
CA VAL A 487 -16.74 -14.56 4.65
C VAL A 487 -15.25 -14.86 4.88
N ALA A 488 -14.69 -14.32 5.97
CA ALA A 488 -13.25 -14.37 6.23
C ALA A 488 -12.75 -15.80 6.51
N ARG A 489 -13.54 -16.60 7.24
CA ARG A 489 -13.12 -17.91 7.76
C ARG A 489 -13.76 -19.09 7.06
N TYR A 490 -14.83 -18.90 6.29
CA TYR A 490 -15.55 -20.00 5.64
C TYR A 490 -15.59 -19.85 4.12
N GLN A 491 -15.67 -20.99 3.44
CA GLN A 491 -15.83 -21.06 1.99
C GLN A 491 -16.91 -22.08 1.64
N LYS A 492 -17.66 -21.75 0.60
CA LYS A 492 -18.63 -22.65 -0.01
C LYS A 492 -17.94 -23.53 -1.03
N LEU A 493 -18.16 -24.85 -0.92
CA LEU A 493 -17.63 -25.84 -1.84
C LEU A 493 -18.75 -26.71 -2.37
N THR A 494 -18.57 -27.26 -3.57
CA THR A 494 -19.43 -28.35 -4.04
C THR A 494 -19.19 -29.60 -3.17
N ALA A 495 -20.21 -30.45 -3.02
CA ALA A 495 -20.11 -31.69 -2.26
C ALA A 495 -18.96 -32.60 -2.76
N LYS A 496 -18.68 -32.58 -4.08
CA LYS A 496 -17.54 -33.30 -4.69
C LYS A 496 -16.19 -32.73 -4.23
N SER A 497 -16.02 -31.41 -4.29
CA SER A 497 -14.76 -30.75 -3.91
C SER A 497 -14.49 -30.83 -2.40
N ALA A 498 -15.54 -30.82 -1.57
CA ALA A 498 -15.41 -31.01 -0.12
C ALA A 498 -14.82 -32.39 0.23
N ARG A 499 -15.25 -33.46 -0.46
CA ARG A 499 -14.74 -34.83 -0.23
C ARG A 499 -13.25 -34.99 -0.58
N LYS A 500 -12.74 -34.24 -1.56
CA LYS A 500 -11.35 -34.33 -2.04
C LYS A 500 -10.32 -33.65 -1.13
N LYS A 501 -10.72 -32.67 -0.30
CA LYS A 501 -9.81 -31.88 0.56
C LYS A 501 -9.49 -32.51 1.93
N GLY A 502 -9.84 -33.79 2.12
CA GLY A 502 -9.56 -34.57 3.33
C GLY A 502 -10.59 -34.38 4.45
N PRO A 503 -10.54 -35.21 5.51
CA PRO A 503 -11.55 -35.27 6.57
C PRO A 503 -11.37 -34.15 7.62
N GLN A 504 -11.16 -32.91 7.18
CA GLN A 504 -11.28 -31.77 8.10
C GLN A 504 -12.75 -31.60 8.46
N LYS A 505 -13.14 -32.07 9.67
CA LYS A 505 -14.43 -31.92 10.38
C LYS A 505 -15.66 -31.80 9.46
N ALA A 506 -16.50 -32.86 9.42
CA ALA A 506 -17.77 -32.95 8.70
C ALA A 506 -18.32 -31.58 8.26
N ALA A 507 -18.06 -31.22 6.98
CA ALA A 507 -18.44 -29.91 6.44
C ALA A 507 -19.96 -29.76 6.54
N PRO A 508 -20.48 -28.87 7.40
CA PRO A 508 -21.89 -28.84 7.70
C PRO A 508 -22.70 -28.42 6.47
N GLU A 509 -23.89 -28.99 6.38
CA GLU A 509 -24.87 -28.69 5.34
C GLU A 509 -25.49 -27.32 5.58
N PHE A 510 -25.89 -26.63 4.51
CA PHE A 510 -26.75 -25.46 4.64
C PHE A 510 -28.07 -25.83 5.33
N LEU A 511 -28.96 -24.88 5.62
CA LEU A 511 -30.32 -25.25 6.01
C LEU A 511 -31.06 -25.87 4.82
N PRO A 512 -32.04 -26.78 5.04
CA PRO A 512 -32.85 -27.37 3.96
C PRO A 512 -33.55 -26.35 3.06
N SER A 513 -33.82 -25.15 3.58
CA SER A 513 -34.37 -24.04 2.81
C SER A 513 -33.40 -23.48 1.77
N HIS A 514 -32.10 -23.76 1.85
CA HIS A 514 -31.11 -23.20 0.92
C HIS A 514 -31.22 -23.84 -0.48
N PRO A 515 -31.26 -23.05 -1.58
CA PRO A 515 -31.42 -23.58 -2.95
C PRO A 515 -30.36 -24.62 -3.35
N GLN A 516 -29.19 -24.58 -2.72
CA GLN A 516 -28.07 -25.46 -3.01
C GLN A 516 -27.70 -26.38 -1.83
N PHE A 517 -28.62 -26.62 -0.91
CA PHE A 517 -28.47 -27.49 0.27
C PHE A 517 -27.82 -28.85 -0.05
N SER A 518 -28.35 -29.55 -1.05
CA SER A 518 -27.88 -30.89 -1.43
C SER A 518 -26.53 -30.84 -2.15
N ALA A 519 -26.28 -29.81 -2.96
CA ALA A 519 -25.12 -29.74 -3.85
C ALA A 519 -23.86 -29.11 -3.24
N HIS A 520 -23.99 -28.29 -2.20
CA HIS A 520 -22.89 -27.52 -1.61
C HIS A 520 -22.77 -27.72 -0.10
N ARG A 521 -21.57 -27.48 0.42
CA ARG A 521 -21.22 -27.55 1.84
C ARG A 521 -20.38 -26.34 2.23
N ILE A 522 -20.36 -26.03 3.52
CA ILE A 522 -19.52 -24.98 4.08
C ILE A 522 -18.29 -25.62 4.71
N GLN A 523 -17.11 -25.09 4.42
CA GLN A 523 -15.87 -25.54 5.03
C GLN A 523 -15.10 -24.35 5.61
N THR A 524 -14.48 -24.55 6.76
CA THR A 524 -13.51 -23.61 7.32
C THR A 524 -12.30 -23.53 6.38
N ARG A 525 -11.83 -22.31 6.12
CA ARG A 525 -10.63 -22.04 5.36
C ARG A 525 -9.41 -22.37 6.22
N ARG A 526 -8.37 -22.96 5.62
CA ARG A 526 -7.09 -23.18 6.31
C ARG A 526 -6.37 -21.86 6.60
N THR A 527 -6.45 -20.93 5.65
CA THR A 527 -5.94 -19.56 5.77
C THR A 527 -7.13 -18.62 5.59
N PRO A 528 -7.45 -17.78 6.58
CA PRO A 528 -8.49 -16.77 6.45
C PRO A 528 -8.25 -15.84 5.26
N VAL A 529 -9.32 -15.17 4.83
CA VAL A 529 -9.26 -14.13 3.79
C VAL A 529 -9.74 -12.81 4.35
N VAL A 530 -9.19 -11.73 3.81
CA VAL A 530 -9.56 -10.35 4.08
C VAL A 530 -10.74 -9.95 3.18
N PRO A 531 -11.93 -9.67 3.73
CA PRO A 531 -13.07 -9.25 2.94
C PRO A 531 -12.88 -7.85 2.32
N ILE A 532 -13.01 -7.75 1.00
CA ILE A 532 -13.05 -6.47 0.29
C ILE A 532 -14.52 -6.08 0.07
N LEU A 533 -15.00 -5.11 0.85
CA LEU A 533 -16.34 -4.59 0.71
C LEU A 533 -16.47 -3.75 -0.56
N SER A 534 -17.24 -4.25 -1.52
CA SER A 534 -17.64 -3.57 -2.75
C SER A 534 -19.09 -3.14 -2.66
N GLY A 535 -19.36 -1.84 -2.87
CA GLY A 535 -20.68 -1.27 -2.75
C GLY A 535 -20.61 0.23 -2.40
N PRO A 536 -21.71 0.81 -1.90
CA PRO A 536 -21.73 2.20 -1.45
C PRO A 536 -20.71 2.45 -0.32
N THR A 537 -20.42 3.73 -0.08
CA THR A 537 -19.58 4.13 1.05
C THR A 537 -20.28 3.76 2.35
N ILE A 538 -19.55 3.16 3.28
CA ILE A 538 -20.06 2.89 4.62
C ILE A 538 -20.29 4.25 5.30
N PRO A 539 -21.47 4.53 5.86
CA PRO A 539 -21.75 5.78 6.55
C PRO A 539 -20.71 6.04 7.64
N ARG A 540 -20.26 7.28 7.80
CA ARG A 540 -19.40 7.65 8.92
C ARG A 540 -20.20 7.63 10.22
N ASP A 541 -19.51 7.42 11.33
CA ASP A 541 -20.13 7.63 12.63
C ASP A 541 -20.24 9.13 12.88
N SER A 542 -21.44 9.68 12.72
CA SER A 542 -21.72 11.10 12.90
C SER A 542 -23.16 11.26 13.36
N ALA A 543 -23.49 12.36 14.05
CA ALA A 543 -24.86 12.58 14.53
C ALA A 543 -25.93 12.49 13.42
N ALA A 544 -25.59 12.84 12.17
CA ALA A 544 -26.49 12.78 11.03
C ALA A 544 -26.64 11.37 10.43
N SER A 545 -25.70 10.46 10.68
CA SER A 545 -25.64 9.12 10.08
C SER A 545 -25.47 7.99 11.10
N ALA A 546 -25.56 8.27 12.40
CA ALA A 546 -25.28 7.34 13.49
C ALA A 546 -26.14 6.06 13.42
N GLU A 547 -27.42 6.20 13.07
CA GLU A 547 -28.35 5.06 12.94
C GLU A 547 -28.01 4.20 11.70
N GLU A 548 -27.66 4.82 10.57
CA GLU A 548 -27.27 4.10 9.34
C GLU A 548 -25.90 3.42 9.51
N HIS A 549 -24.97 4.10 10.19
CA HIS A 549 -23.67 3.57 10.59
C HIS A 549 -23.86 2.36 11.51
N ALA A 550 -24.64 2.51 12.59
CA ALA A 550 -24.90 1.44 13.55
C ALA A 550 -25.51 0.21 12.89
N ARG A 551 -26.54 0.39 12.06
CA ARG A 551 -27.12 -0.71 11.27
C ARG A 551 -26.10 -1.40 10.37
N THR A 552 -25.23 -0.63 9.72
CA THR A 552 -24.19 -1.19 8.85
C THR A 552 -23.17 -2.00 9.64
N MET A 553 -22.73 -1.51 10.81
CA MET A 553 -21.81 -2.23 11.68
C MET A 553 -22.44 -3.51 12.24
N LEU A 554 -23.68 -3.43 12.72
CA LEU A 554 -24.41 -4.62 13.21
C LEU A 554 -24.61 -5.64 12.09
N ALA A 555 -24.94 -5.22 10.87
CA ALA A 555 -25.07 -6.12 9.73
C ALA A 555 -23.78 -6.90 9.40
N LEU A 556 -22.61 -6.30 9.64
CA LEU A 556 -21.32 -6.91 9.37
C LEU A 556 -20.82 -7.76 10.55
N PHE A 557 -21.00 -7.27 11.78
CA PHE A 557 -20.32 -7.78 12.97
C PHE A 557 -21.22 -8.44 14.02
N LYS A 558 -22.54 -8.24 13.96
CA LYS A 558 -23.50 -9.00 14.78
C LYS A 558 -23.97 -10.25 14.02
N PRO A 559 -24.13 -11.41 14.66
CA PRO A 559 -24.75 -12.58 14.04
C PRO A 559 -26.25 -12.34 13.79
N TRP A 560 -26.74 -12.66 12.58
CA TRP A 560 -28.15 -12.50 12.21
C TRP A 560 -28.59 -13.52 11.14
N ARG A 561 -29.89 -13.77 11.05
CA ARG A 561 -30.56 -14.48 9.95
C ARG A 561 -31.73 -13.67 9.38
N SER A 562 -32.25 -12.72 10.14
CA SER A 562 -33.30 -11.80 9.73
C SER A 562 -32.98 -10.36 10.15
N PRO A 563 -33.57 -9.34 9.50
CA PRO A 563 -33.42 -7.94 9.93
C PRO A 563 -33.83 -7.69 11.39
N ALA A 564 -34.79 -8.47 11.92
CA ALA A 564 -35.25 -8.35 13.30
C ALA A 564 -34.16 -8.71 14.34
N ASP A 565 -33.14 -9.49 13.94
CA ASP A 565 -32.04 -9.85 14.85
C ASP A 565 -31.08 -8.66 15.09
N LEU A 566 -31.12 -7.64 14.23
CA LEU A 566 -30.22 -6.48 14.27
C LEU A 566 -30.79 -5.32 15.09
N VAL A 567 -32.11 -5.26 15.29
CA VAL A 567 -32.79 -4.14 15.96
C VAL A 567 -33.42 -4.64 17.26
N PRO A 568 -33.00 -4.15 18.44
CA PRO A 568 -33.67 -4.49 19.68
C PRO A 568 -35.09 -3.92 19.75
N ALA A 569 -35.92 -4.45 20.67
CA ALA A 569 -37.33 -4.09 20.79
C ALA A 569 -37.60 -2.61 21.12
N ASP A 570 -36.57 -1.88 21.58
CA ASP A 570 -36.60 -0.44 21.85
C ASP A 570 -36.28 0.43 20.61
N GLY A 571 -35.94 -0.19 19.48
CA GLY A 571 -35.87 0.43 18.15
C GLY A 571 -34.59 1.22 17.84
N SER A 572 -33.61 1.30 18.75
CA SER A 572 -32.38 2.09 18.54
C SER A 572 -31.18 1.20 18.27
N THR A 573 -30.68 1.21 17.03
CA THR A 573 -29.51 0.38 16.66
C THR A 573 -28.19 0.99 17.14
N SER A 574 -28.13 2.31 17.32
CA SER A 574 -26.95 2.96 17.91
C SER A 574 -26.69 2.51 19.36
N LYS A 575 -27.74 2.34 20.18
CA LYS A 575 -27.60 1.82 21.55
C LYS A 575 -27.10 0.37 21.58
N GLU A 576 -27.59 -0.45 20.66
CA GLU A 576 -27.16 -1.84 20.51
C GLU A 576 -25.71 -1.96 20.05
N LEU A 577 -25.27 -1.09 19.14
CA LEU A 577 -23.86 -1.05 18.77
C LEU A 577 -22.99 -0.68 19.98
N SER A 578 -23.40 0.34 20.75
CA SER A 578 -22.67 0.73 21.97
C SER A 578 -22.62 -0.37 23.03
N SER A 579 -23.66 -1.20 23.17
CA SER A 579 -23.63 -2.34 24.09
C SER A 579 -22.69 -3.45 23.62
N CYS A 580 -22.63 -3.69 22.30
CA CYS A 580 -21.76 -4.69 21.69
C CYS A 580 -20.27 -4.31 21.71
N VAL A 581 -19.93 -3.01 21.69
CA VAL A 581 -18.53 -2.51 21.73
C VAL A 581 -17.95 -2.49 23.14
N ASN A 582 -18.81 -2.40 24.17
CA ASN A 582 -18.40 -2.33 25.58
C ASN A 582 -18.31 -3.71 26.28
N CYS A 583 -18.50 -4.80 25.54
CA CYS A 583 -18.28 -6.19 25.99
C CYS A 583 -17.09 -6.78 25.23
#